data_AF-A0A444XD76-F1
#
_entry.id   AF-A0A444XD76-F1
#
_cell.length_a   1.000
_cell.length_b   1.000
_cell.length_c   1.000
_cell.angle_alpha   90.00
_cell.angle_beta   90.00
_cell.angle_gamma   90.00
#
_symmetry.space_group_name_H-M   'P 1'
#
loop_
_entity.id
_entity.type
_entity.pdbx_description
1 polymer ?
#
loop_
_entity_poly.entity_id
_entity_poly.type
_entity_poly.pdbx_seq_one_letter_code
_entity_poly.pdbx_strand_id
1 'polypeptide(L)' 'MLDVEPQYSGARIEGDVVTLDFVKKMMDDFKNQKCLHKCYAFQIVLQTREMLKALPSLVDINVPDGKHFTVCGDVQ' A
#
# COMPACT_ATOMS: atom_id res chain seq x y z
N MET A 1 3.44 17.32 -9.89
CA MET A 1 3.02 15.91 -9.75
C MET A 1 3.53 15.19 -11.00
N LEU A 2 3.97 13.94 -10.91
CA LEU A 2 4.37 13.20 -12.12
C LEU A 2 3.11 12.77 -12.86
N ASP A 3 2.93 13.23 -14.09
CA ASP A 3 1.81 12.79 -14.92
C ASP A 3 1.93 11.29 -15.20
N VAL A 4 0.79 10.60 -15.20
CA VAL A 4 0.72 9.17 -15.54
C VAL A 4 0.44 9.07 -17.02
N GLU A 5 1.30 8.40 -17.77
CA GLU A 5 1.14 8.37 -19.22
C GLU A 5 -0.14 7.60 -19.63
N PRO A 6 -0.81 7.99 -20.74
CA PRO A 6 -2.03 7.33 -21.20
C PRO A 6 -1.85 5.83 -21.45
N GLN A 7 -0.67 5.41 -21.89
CA GLN A 7 -0.34 4.01 -22.15
C GLN A 7 -0.11 3.17 -20.89
N TYR A 8 -0.03 3.78 -19.70
CA TYR A 8 0.14 3.04 -18.45
C TYR A 8 -1.11 2.19 -18.16
N SER A 9 -0.92 0.87 -18.17
CA SER A 9 -2.00 -0.13 -18.02
C SER A 9 -1.93 -0.90 -16.70
N GLY A 10 -1.07 -0.47 -15.78
CA GLY A 10 -0.99 -1.04 -14.43
C GLY A 10 -2.03 -0.46 -13.48
N ALA A 11 -1.98 -0.90 -12.23
CA ALA A 11 -2.85 -0.42 -11.15
C ALA A 11 -2.80 1.10 -11.00
N ARG A 12 -3.97 1.72 -10.87
CA ARG A 12 -4.17 3.18 -10.74
C ARG A 12 -4.92 3.49 -9.45
N ILE A 13 -4.42 4.47 -8.70
CA ILE A 13 -5.16 5.05 -7.58
C ILE A 13 -6.14 6.07 -8.16
N GLU A 14 -7.41 5.93 -7.83
CA GLU A 14 -8.46 6.88 -8.19
C GLU A 14 -8.57 7.95 -7.10
N GLY A 15 -8.12 9.18 -7.40
CA GLY A 15 -8.02 10.25 -6.42
C GLY A 15 -6.93 9.99 -5.38
N ASP A 16 -7.29 10.16 -4.10
CA ASP A 16 -6.32 10.13 -2.99
C ASP A 16 -6.39 8.86 -2.13
N VAL A 17 -7.29 7.93 -2.44
CA VAL A 17 -7.60 6.78 -1.57
C VAL A 17 -7.07 5.48 -2.16
N VAL A 18 -6.22 4.79 -1.40
CA VAL A 18 -5.79 3.42 -1.70
C VAL A 18 -6.96 2.47 -1.41
N THR A 19 -7.47 1.78 -2.43
CA THR A 19 -8.59 0.83 -2.32
C THR A 19 -8.12 -0.62 -2.38
N LEU A 20 -8.97 -1.55 -1.91
CA LEU A 20 -8.68 -2.99 -2.00
C LEU A 20 -8.50 -3.46 -3.45
N ASP A 21 -9.31 -2.95 -4.38
CA ASP A 21 -9.23 -3.33 -5.79
C ASP A 21 -7.95 -2.84 -6.44
N PHE A 22 -7.49 -1.63 -6.09
CA PHE A 22 -6.16 -1.15 -6.46
C PHE A 22 -5.06 -2.07 -5.95
N VAL A 23 -5.08 -2.43 -4.65
CA VAL A 23 -4.05 -3.30 -4.05
C VAL A 23 -4.04 -4.69 -4.70
N LYS A 24 -5.21 -5.28 -4.97
CA LYS A 24 -5.33 -6.56 -5.69
C LYS A 24 -4.73 -6.47 -7.10
N LYS A 25 -5.04 -5.41 -7.85
CA LYS A 25 -4.45 -5.19 -9.18
C LYS A 25 -2.94 -4.99 -9.11
N MET A 26 -2.46 -4.23 -8.12
CA MET A 26 -1.03 -3.98 -7.92
C MET A 26 -0.27 -5.27 -7.61
N MET A 27 -0.82 -6.14 -6.76
CA MET A 27 -0.23 -7.47 -6.48
C MET A 27 -0.20 -8.35 -7.73
N ASP A 28 -1.27 -8.34 -8.54
CA ASP A 28 -1.30 -9.04 -9.83
C ASP A 28 -0.26 -8.47 -10.82
N ASP A 29 -0.10 -7.16 -10.90
CA ASP A 29 0.92 -6.52 -11.72
C ASP A 29 2.33 -6.92 -11.28
N PHE A 30 2.63 -6.90 -9.98
CA PHE A 30 3.91 -7.35 -9.44
C PHE A 30 4.17 -8.83 -9.72
N LYS A 31 3.15 -9.69 -9.59
CA LYS A 31 3.27 -11.11 -9.94
C LYS A 31 3.63 -11.31 -11.41
N ASN A 32 3.15 -10.43 -12.28
CA ASN A 32 3.45 -10.41 -13.71
C ASN A 32 4.68 -9.53 -14.06
N GLN A 33 5.53 -9.22 -13.08
CA GLN A 33 6.77 -8.44 -13.23
C GLN A 33 6.57 -7.04 -13.83
N LYS A 34 5.36 -6.47 -13.70
CA LYS A 34 5.09 -5.08 -14.06
C LYS A 34 5.46 -4.16 -12.90
N CYS A 35 5.92 -2.96 -13.22
CA CYS A 35 6.24 -1.94 -12.24
C CYS A 35 5.04 -1.04 -11.96
N LEU A 36 4.87 -0.63 -10.69
CA LEU A 36 3.95 0.43 -10.31
C LEU A 36 4.47 1.77 -10.84
N HIS A 37 3.58 2.60 -11.39
CA HIS A 37 3.96 3.95 -11.83
C HIS A 37 4.50 4.78 -10.66
N LYS A 38 5.57 5.57 -10.91
CA LYS A 38 6.26 6.35 -9.88
C LYS A 38 5.35 7.31 -9.13
N CYS A 39 4.37 7.91 -9.82
CA CYS A 39 3.38 8.80 -9.20
C CYS A 39 2.64 8.10 -8.04
N TYR A 40 2.14 6.89 -8.27
CA TYR A 40 1.44 6.11 -7.23
C TYR A 40 2.39 5.59 -6.15
N ALA A 41 3.62 5.21 -6.51
CA ALA A 41 4.63 4.85 -5.52
C ALA A 41 4.94 6.00 -4.56
N PHE A 42 5.12 7.23 -5.08
CA PHE A 42 5.31 8.42 -4.25
C PHE A 42 4.09 8.71 -3.36
N GLN A 43 2.88 8.60 -3.92
CA GLN A 43 1.64 8.78 -3.15
C GLN A 43 1.58 7.82 -1.95
N ILE A 44 1.83 6.52 -2.17
CA ILE A 44 1.82 5.50 -1.11
C ILE A 44 2.89 5.79 -0.05
N VAL A 45 4.14 6.05 -0.46
CA VAL A 45 5.25 6.28 0.48
C VAL A 45 5.04 7.55 1.30
N LEU A 46 4.53 8.63 0.69
CA LEU A 46 4.24 9.87 1.41
C LEU A 46 3.10 9.71 2.41
N GLN A 47 1.98 9.09 2.01
CA GLN A 47 0.87 8.82 2.92
C GLN A 47 1.31 7.91 4.09
N THR A 48 2.05 6.84 3.78
CA THR A 48 2.58 5.91 4.79
C THR A 48 3.54 6.61 5.75
N ARG A 49 4.42 7.47 5.25
CA ARG A 49 5.36 8.24 6.09
C ARG A 49 4.63 9.10 7.09
N GLU A 50 3.58 9.80 6.68
CA GLU A 50 2.82 10.66 7.59
C GLU A 50 2.03 9.83 8.62
N MET A 51 1.46 8.69 8.23
CA MET A 51 0.84 7.74 9.16
C MET A 51 1.82 7.19 10.19
N LEU A 52 2.98 6.69 9.76
CA LEU A 52 3.97 6.06 10.64
C LEU A 52 4.65 7.06 11.57
N LYS A 53 4.88 8.30 11.12
CA LYS A 53 5.44 9.38 11.97
C LYS A 53 4.53 9.75 13.14
N ALA A 54 3.22 9.59 12.99
CA ALA A 54 2.26 9.93 14.02
C ALA A 54 2.17 8.84 15.12
N LEU A 55 2.74 7.65 14.89
CA LEU A 55 2.71 6.55 15.84
C LEU A 55 3.86 6.64 16.86
N PRO A 56 3.65 6.16 18.10
CA PRO A 56 4.72 6.00 19.08
C PRO A 56 5.69 4.89 18.66
N SER A 57 6.87 4.85 19.30
CA SER A 57 7.87 3.80 19.07
C SER A 57 7.43 2.40 19.54
N LEU A 58 6.49 2.33 20.50
CA LEU A 58 5.85 1.11 20.96
C LEU A 58 4.35 1.22 20.72
N VAL A 59 3.79 0.31 19.92
CA VAL A 59 2.37 0.30 19.56
C VAL A 59 1.65 -0.80 20.33
N ASP A 60 0.66 -0.43 21.14
CA ASP A 60 -0.22 -1.37 21.84
C ASP A 60 -1.38 -1.80 20.93
N ILE A 61 -1.49 -3.10 20.68
CA ILE A 61 -2.58 -3.69 19.88
C ILE A 61 -3.52 -4.46 20.81
N ASN A 62 -4.76 -4.01 20.94
CA ASN A 62 -5.80 -4.71 21.68
C ASN A 62 -6.53 -5.73 20.77
N VAL A 63 -6.59 -6.99 21.18
CA VAL A 63 -7.28 -8.07 20.46
C VAL A 63 -8.49 -8.53 21.28
N PRO A 64 -9.72 -8.18 20.86
CA PRO A 64 -10.93 -8.57 21.59
C PRO A 64 -11.17 -10.08 21.62
N ASP A 65 -12.01 -10.53 22.55
CA ASP A 65 -12.42 -11.92 22.66
C ASP A 65 -12.99 -12.47 21.34
N GLY A 66 -12.53 -13.67 20.95
CA GLY A 66 -12.94 -14.31 19.70
C GLY A 66 -12.35 -13.69 18.42
N LYS A 67 -11.42 -12.73 18.52
CA LYS A 67 -10.65 -12.20 17.38
C LYS A 67 -9.24 -12.77 17.36
N HIS A 68 -8.61 -12.67 16.19
CA HIS A 68 -7.28 -13.19 15.95
C HIS A 68 -6.39 -12.11 15.35
N PHE A 69 -5.11 -12.15 15.71
CA PHE A 69 -4.04 -11.34 15.14
C PHE A 69 -2.95 -12.29 14.65
N THR A 70 -2.51 -12.11 13.39
CA THR A 70 -1.48 -12.95 12.78
C THR A 70 -0.14 -12.24 12.86
N VAL A 71 0.86 -12.90 13.45
CA VAL A 71 2.24 -12.41 13.52
C VAL A 71 3.06 -13.10 12.44
N CYS A 72 3.64 -12.32 11.54
CA CYS A 72 4.59 -12.78 10.53
C CYS A 72 6.00 -12.28 10.89
N GLY A 73 6.99 -13.15 10.80
CA GLY A 73 8.40 -12.78 10.90
C GLY A 73 8.95 -12.27 9.57
N ASP A 74 10.25 -12.46 9.34
CA ASP A 74 10.90 -12.06 8.10
C ASP A 74 10.29 -12.76 6.89
N VAL A 75 9.97 -11.97 5.86
CA VAL A 75 9.53 -12.44 4.54
C VAL A 75 10.76 -12.48 3.62
N GLN A 76 11.32 -13.68 3.44
CA GLN A 76 12.35 -13.95 2.43
C GLN A 76 11.77 -13.98 1.02
#